data_AF-A0A7K4HM21-F1
#
_entry.id   AF-A0A7K4HM21-F1
#
_cell.length_a   1.000
_cell.length_b   1.000
_cell.length_c   1.000
_cell.angle_alpha   90.00
_cell.angle_beta   90.00
_cell.angle_gamma   90.00
#
_symmetry.space_group_name_H-M   'P 1'
#
loop_
_entity.id
_entity.type
_entity.pdbx_description
1 polymer ?
#
loop_
_entity_poly.entity_id
_entity_poly.type
_entity_poly.pdbx_seq_one_letter_code
_entity_poly.pdbx_strand_id
1 'polypeptide(L)'
;MSPGRDGNDIDKERMIKEISRCLSGFEDLLLGYLQGSFLVRNDVHDIDIGILLSRERKAYELFKYSMTIASDLERCITPRFDVDLRILNNAPVEFQYEVVRRGRAVFARDEGLQIAFEADVMANRSERDWQTIAGIDRAGEFVAFDPEAIIKDE
;
A
#
# COMPACT_ATOMS: atom_id res chain seq x y z
N MET A 1 -2.99 30.55 34.74
CA MET A 1 -3.32 30.73 33.32
C MET A 1 -2.10 30.34 32.52
N SER A 2 -2.10 29.13 31.94
CA SER A 2 -1.10 28.75 30.94
C SER A 2 -1.69 29.10 29.57
N PRO A 3 -0.95 29.78 28.67
CA PRO A 3 -1.47 30.11 27.35
C PRO A 3 -1.68 28.80 26.57
N GLY A 4 -2.82 28.74 25.88
CA GLY A 4 -3.22 27.58 25.08
C GLY A 4 -2.14 27.17 24.10
N ARG A 5 -1.85 25.88 24.06
CA ARG A 5 -1.40 25.26 22.82
C ARG A 5 -2.65 25.04 22.00
N ASP A 6 -2.98 26.01 21.16
CA ASP A 6 -3.82 25.77 19.99
C ASP A 6 -2.98 24.95 19.00
N GLY A 7 -2.72 23.69 19.38
CA GLY A 7 -2.18 22.69 18.47
C GLY A 7 -3.32 22.29 17.57
N ASN A 8 -3.24 22.65 16.29
CA ASN A 8 -4.07 22.09 15.25
C ASN A 8 -3.78 20.59 15.18
N ASP A 9 -4.38 19.79 16.06
CA ASP A 9 -4.19 18.35 16.10
C ASP A 9 -4.65 17.79 14.75
N ILE A 10 -3.71 17.16 14.04
CA ILE A 10 -3.96 16.55 12.75
C ILE A 10 -5.00 15.45 12.95
N ASP A 11 -6.16 15.59 12.31
CA ASP A 11 -7.19 14.54 12.30
C ASP A 11 -6.77 13.40 11.36
N LYS A 12 -5.91 12.53 11.89
CA LYS A 12 -5.35 11.40 11.15
C LYS A 12 -6.43 10.46 10.63
N GLU A 13 -7.50 10.25 11.39
CA GLU A 13 -8.54 9.30 10.99
C GLU A 13 -9.38 9.87 9.83
N ARG A 14 -9.61 11.19 9.78
CA ARG A 14 -10.16 11.84 8.59
C ARG A 14 -9.25 11.65 7.38
N MET A 15 -7.96 11.91 7.53
CA MET A 15 -6.99 11.78 6.44
C MET A 15 -6.90 10.34 5.94
N ILE A 16 -6.94 9.35 6.83
CA ILE A 16 -6.97 7.93 6.46
C ILE A 16 -8.18 7.59 5.60
N LYS A 17 -9.35 8.15 5.91
CA LYS A 17 -10.56 7.99 5.09
C LYS A 17 -10.45 8.70 3.74
N GLU A 18 -9.81 9.87 3.67
CA GLU A 18 -9.53 10.59 2.43
C GLU A 18 -8.59 9.78 1.52
N ILE A 19 -7.51 9.24 2.09
CA ILE A 19 -6.55 8.36 1.42
C ILE A 19 -7.25 7.11 0.90
N SER A 20 -7.98 6.39 1.77
CA SER A 20 -8.72 5.18 1.39
C SER A 20 -9.68 5.43 0.22
N ARG A 21 -10.44 6.53 0.27
CA ARG A 21 -11.36 6.92 -0.81
C ARG A 21 -10.61 7.24 -2.10
N CYS A 22 -9.50 7.99 -2.03
CA CYS A 22 -8.68 8.30 -3.19
C CYS A 22 -8.15 7.01 -3.85
N LEU A 23 -7.56 6.11 -3.06
CA LEU A 23 -7.02 4.83 -3.53
C LEU A 23 -8.08 3.94 -4.20
N SER A 24 -9.31 3.97 -3.69
CA SER A 24 -10.41 3.17 -4.25
C SER A 24 -10.77 3.50 -5.70
N GLY A 25 -10.45 4.72 -6.15
CA GLY A 25 -10.71 5.20 -7.51
C GLY A 25 -9.75 4.66 -8.59
N PHE A 26 -8.65 4.02 -8.20
CA PHE A 26 -7.71 3.40 -9.13
C PHE A 26 -8.10 1.92 -9.33
N GLU A 27 -8.59 1.56 -10.51
CA GLU A 27 -9.18 0.24 -10.78
C GLU A 27 -8.20 -0.92 -10.54
N ASP A 28 -6.93 -0.77 -10.94
CA ASP A 28 -5.91 -1.80 -10.82
C ASP A 28 -5.13 -1.74 -9.49
N LEU A 29 -5.52 -0.86 -8.57
CA LEU A 29 -4.96 -0.81 -7.23
C LEU A 29 -5.63 -1.86 -6.35
N LEU A 30 -4.79 -2.74 -5.79
CA LEU A 30 -5.18 -3.90 -5.01
C LEU A 30 -5.14 -3.63 -3.51
N LEU A 31 -3.99 -3.16 -3.01
CA LEU A 31 -3.76 -2.87 -1.59
C LEU A 31 -3.09 -1.52 -1.44
N GLY A 32 -3.37 -0.83 -0.34
CA GLY A 32 -2.71 0.40 0.07
C GLY A 32 -2.41 0.40 1.56
N TYR A 33 -1.17 0.66 1.90
CA TYR A 33 -0.66 0.70 3.27
C TYR A 33 -0.10 2.08 3.58
N LEU A 34 -0.51 2.64 4.72
CA LEU A 34 0.24 3.71 5.34
C LEU A 34 1.41 3.16 6.13
N GLN A 35 2.50 3.90 6.16
CA GLN A 35 3.69 3.57 6.92
C GLN A 35 4.31 4.82 7.56
N GLY A 36 5.47 4.65 8.18
CA GLY A 36 6.32 5.76 8.55
C GLY A 36 5.83 6.58 9.74
N SER A 37 6.34 7.81 9.83
CA SER A 37 6.14 8.68 10.98
C SER A 37 4.68 9.10 11.18
N PHE A 38 3.88 9.13 10.09
CA PHE A 38 2.46 9.48 10.13
C PHE A 38 1.66 8.62 11.11
N LEU A 39 1.99 7.35 11.27
CA LEU A 39 1.28 6.46 12.20
C LEU A 39 1.66 6.70 13.66
N VAL A 40 2.85 7.24 13.95
CA VAL A 40 3.44 7.25 15.30
C VAL A 40 3.53 8.65 15.89
N ARG A 41 3.71 9.70 15.08
CA ARG A 41 4.01 11.05 15.54
C ARG A 41 3.02 12.09 15.04
N ASN A 42 2.92 13.24 15.72
CA ASN A 42 2.05 14.35 15.31
C ASN A 42 2.80 15.42 14.49
N ASP A 43 4.13 15.40 14.49
CA ASP A 43 5.01 16.24 13.68
C ASP A 43 5.37 15.55 12.35
N VAL A 44 4.37 15.40 11.48
CA VAL A 44 4.52 14.72 10.19
C VAL A 44 4.92 15.73 9.11
N HIS A 45 5.85 15.36 8.23
CA HIS A 45 6.27 16.19 7.09
C HIS A 45 5.74 15.65 5.76
N ASP A 46 5.67 14.33 5.65
CA ASP A 46 5.26 13.58 4.47
C ASP A 46 4.42 12.36 4.86
N ILE A 47 3.61 11.88 3.92
CA ILE A 47 2.78 10.70 4.09
C ILE A 47 3.32 9.58 3.22
N ASP A 48 3.52 8.48 3.88
CA ASP A 48 4.42 7.43 3.50
C ASP A 48 3.52 6.24 3.09
N ILE A 49 3.43 5.92 1.79
CA ILE A 49 2.38 5.01 1.26
C ILE A 49 2.98 3.90 0.39
N GLY A 50 2.69 2.64 0.74
CA GLY A 50 2.96 1.47 -0.09
C GLY A 50 1.71 1.01 -0.84
N ILE A 51 1.80 0.75 -2.14
CA ILE A 51 0.68 0.23 -2.95
C ILE A 51 1.03 -1.05 -3.71
N LEU A 52 0.07 -1.95 -3.81
CA LEU A 52 0.13 -3.14 -4.66
C LEU A 52 -0.80 -2.95 -5.86
N LEU A 53 -0.31 -3.23 -7.07
CA LEU A 53 -1.05 -3.12 -8.33
C LEU A 53 -1.28 -4.51 -8.94
N SER A 54 -2.39 -4.72 -9.63
CA SER A 54 -2.66 -5.98 -10.36
C SER A 54 -1.95 -6.05 -11.70
N ARG A 55 -1.68 -4.89 -12.32
CA ARG A 55 -1.14 -4.82 -13.67
C ARG A 55 0.34 -4.47 -13.69
N GLU A 56 1.13 -5.38 -14.26
CA GLU A 56 2.51 -5.10 -14.62
C GLU A 56 2.62 -3.98 -15.66
N ARG A 57 3.66 -3.17 -15.50
CA ARG A 57 3.95 -2.02 -16.35
C ARG A 57 5.44 -1.97 -16.61
N LYS A 58 5.83 -1.42 -17.77
CA LYS A 58 7.25 -1.11 -18.01
C LYS A 58 7.71 -0.05 -17.02
N ALA A 59 9.00 -0.06 -16.66
CA ALA A 59 9.55 0.83 -15.63
C ALA A 59 9.18 2.31 -15.82
N TYR A 60 9.23 2.82 -17.05
CA TYR A 60 8.87 4.21 -17.36
C TYR A 60 7.37 4.50 -17.18
N GLU A 61 6.50 3.56 -17.55
CA GLU A 61 5.05 3.69 -17.38
C GLU A 61 4.67 3.60 -15.91
N LEU A 62 5.30 2.68 -15.16
CA LEU A 62 5.12 2.53 -13.73
C LEU A 62 5.53 3.80 -12.99
N PHE A 63 6.67 4.40 -13.35
CA PHE A 63 7.15 5.66 -12.77
C PHE A 63 6.16 6.82 -13.01
N LYS A 64 5.66 6.98 -14.24
CA LYS A 64 4.64 8.02 -14.50
C LYS A 64 3.37 7.77 -13.70
N TYR A 65 2.93 6.52 -13.67
CA TYR A 65 1.71 6.13 -12.99
C TYR A 65 1.82 6.36 -11.48
N SER A 66 2.95 6.02 -10.87
CA SER A 66 3.21 6.31 -9.45
C SER A 66 3.22 7.81 -9.16
N MET A 67 3.80 8.64 -10.04
CA MET A 67 3.74 10.10 -9.88
C MET A 67 2.30 10.64 -9.97
N THR A 68 1.47 10.10 -10.87
CA THR A 68 0.06 10.48 -10.98
C THR A 68 -0.70 10.14 -9.69
N ILE A 69 -0.55 8.90 -9.20
CA ILE A 69 -1.21 8.46 -7.95
C ILE A 69 -0.76 9.32 -6.77
N ALA A 70 0.54 9.56 -6.61
CA ALA A 70 1.06 10.40 -5.54
C ALA A 70 0.46 11.81 -5.60
N SER A 71 0.46 12.43 -6.78
CA SER A 71 -0.10 13.78 -6.96
C SER A 71 -1.61 13.85 -6.66
N ASP A 72 -2.37 12.80 -6.99
CA ASP A 72 -3.80 12.75 -6.69
C ASP A 72 -4.05 12.53 -5.20
N LEU A 73 -3.24 11.71 -4.53
CA LEU A 73 -3.29 11.54 -3.07
C LEU A 73 -3.02 12.87 -2.35
N GLU A 74 -1.97 13.58 -2.72
CA GLU A 74 -1.65 14.90 -2.13
C GLU A 74 -2.82 15.90 -2.26
N ARG A 75 -3.56 15.85 -3.38
CA ARG A 75 -4.73 16.72 -3.61
C ARG A 75 -5.95 16.30 -2.80
N CYS A 76 -6.09 15.01 -2.48
CA CYS A 76 -7.22 14.48 -1.73
C CYS A 76 -7.12 14.71 -0.22
N ILE A 77 -5.90 14.87 0.31
CA ILE A 77 -5.64 14.95 1.75
C ILE A 77 -5.74 16.38 2.25
N THR A 78 -6.43 16.60 3.36
CA THR A 78 -6.56 17.91 4.01
C THR A 78 -6.10 17.88 5.47
N PRO A 79 -5.17 18.77 5.90
CA PRO A 79 -4.38 19.68 5.06
C PRO A 79 -3.47 18.89 4.12
N ARG A 80 -3.03 19.52 3.02
CA ARG A 80 -2.17 18.86 2.03
C ARG A 80 -0.81 18.50 2.66
N PHE A 81 -0.35 17.29 2.38
CA PHE A 81 0.99 16.80 2.66
C PHE A 81 1.62 16.25 1.38
N ASP A 82 2.94 16.21 1.33
CA ASP A 82 3.68 15.50 0.29
C ASP A 82 3.51 13.98 0.51
N VAL A 83 3.52 13.20 -0.56
CA VAL A 83 3.34 11.73 -0.50
C VAL A 83 4.57 11.01 -1.05
N ASP A 84 5.27 10.22 -0.22
CA ASP A 84 6.28 9.27 -0.69
C ASP A 84 5.60 7.92 -1.02
N LEU A 85 5.35 7.71 -2.31
CA LEU A 85 4.70 6.51 -2.82
C LEU A 85 5.72 5.44 -3.21
N ARG A 86 5.49 4.20 -2.75
CA ARG A 86 6.31 3.03 -3.07
C ARG A 86 5.44 1.92 -3.67
N ILE A 87 5.89 1.34 -4.79
CA ILE A 87 5.23 0.19 -5.42
C ILE A 87 5.72 -1.10 -4.76
N LEU A 88 4.82 -1.87 -4.16
CA LEU A 88 5.14 -3.10 -3.44
C LEU A 88 5.50 -4.24 -4.38
N ASN A 89 4.94 -4.29 -5.60
CA ASN A 89 5.19 -5.36 -6.59
C ASN A 89 6.67 -5.63 -6.90
N ASN A 90 7.56 -4.66 -6.72
CA ASN A 90 8.99 -4.82 -6.98
C ASN A 90 9.85 -4.20 -5.88
N ALA A 91 9.25 -3.89 -4.73
CA ALA A 91 9.99 -3.43 -3.57
C ALA A 91 10.88 -4.55 -3.02
N PRO A 92 12.03 -4.20 -2.41
CA PRO A 92 12.84 -5.17 -1.67
C PRO A 92 11.99 -5.91 -0.63
N VAL A 93 12.30 -7.19 -0.41
CA VAL A 93 11.56 -8.05 0.51
C VAL A 93 11.54 -7.47 1.92
N GLU A 94 12.64 -6.87 2.37
CA GLU A 94 12.75 -6.20 3.66
C GLU A 94 11.76 -5.04 3.78
N PHE A 95 11.57 -4.28 2.69
CA PHE A 95 10.62 -3.17 2.68
C PHE A 95 9.18 -3.68 2.77
N GLN A 96 8.82 -4.70 2.01
CA GLN A 96 7.49 -5.33 2.10
C GLN A 96 7.23 -5.86 3.51
N TYR A 97 8.22 -6.51 4.12
CA TYR A 97 8.13 -6.99 5.50
C TYR A 97 7.87 -5.85 6.50
N GLU A 98 8.58 -4.73 6.38
CA GLU A 98 8.35 -3.55 7.22
C GLU A 98 6.95 -2.96 7.00
N VAL A 99 6.48 -2.89 5.75
CA VAL A 99 5.12 -2.42 5.42
C VAL A 99 4.05 -3.30 6.06
N VAL A 100 4.14 -4.63 5.92
CA VAL A 100 3.15 -5.54 6.52
C VAL A 100 3.24 -5.56 8.04
N ARG A 101 4.46 -5.52 8.59
CA ARG A 101 4.66 -5.64 10.04
C ARG A 101 4.31 -4.37 10.81
N ARG A 102 4.57 -3.19 10.25
CA ARG A 102 4.48 -1.90 10.95
C ARG A 102 3.50 -0.92 10.32
N GLY A 103 3.11 -1.16 9.07
CA GLY A 103 2.14 -0.33 8.38
C GLY A 103 0.71 -0.59 8.82
N ARG A 104 -0.20 0.24 8.32
CA ARG A 104 -1.65 0.10 8.46
C ARG A 104 -2.24 -0.02 7.07
N ALA A 105 -2.89 -1.14 6.77
CA ALA A 105 -3.72 -1.25 5.58
C ALA A 105 -4.85 -0.20 5.65
N VAL A 106 -4.92 0.67 4.64
CA VAL A 106 -5.94 1.72 4.50
C VAL A 106 -6.85 1.47 3.32
N PHE A 107 -6.46 0.58 2.43
CA PHE A 107 -7.25 0.15 1.29
C PHE A 107 -6.94 -1.31 0.97
N ALA A 108 -7.99 -2.10 0.77
CA ALA A 108 -7.89 -3.45 0.22
C ALA A 108 -9.09 -3.66 -0.71
N ARG A 109 -8.82 -4.10 -1.94
CA ARG A 109 -9.87 -4.43 -2.91
C ARG A 109 -10.64 -5.67 -2.48
N ASP A 110 -9.92 -6.64 -1.92
CA ASP A 110 -10.42 -7.89 -1.39
C ASP A 110 -9.66 -8.22 -0.10
N GLU A 111 -10.38 -8.65 0.93
CA GLU A 111 -9.80 -8.98 2.23
C GLU A 111 -8.96 -10.26 2.18
N GLY A 112 -9.37 -11.25 1.37
CA GLY A 112 -8.62 -12.48 1.15
C GLY A 112 -7.28 -12.21 0.48
N LEU A 113 -7.24 -11.31 -0.50
CA LEU A 113 -6.00 -10.84 -1.12
C LEU A 113 -5.06 -10.17 -0.12
N GLN A 114 -5.58 -9.35 0.79
CA GLN A 114 -4.78 -8.74 1.84
C GLN A 114 -4.14 -9.83 2.71
N ILE A 115 -4.95 -10.76 3.21
CA ILE A 115 -4.47 -11.86 4.08
C ILE A 115 -3.42 -12.71 3.36
N ALA A 116 -3.65 -13.06 2.09
CA ALA A 116 -2.71 -13.84 1.29
C ALA A 116 -1.37 -13.09 1.11
N PHE A 117 -1.42 -11.80 0.79
CA PHE A 117 -0.23 -10.96 0.67
C PHE A 117 0.54 -10.87 1.99
N GLU A 118 -0.13 -10.60 3.10
CA GLU A 118 0.50 -10.47 4.41
C GLU A 118 1.11 -11.81 4.87
N ALA A 119 0.40 -12.92 4.68
CA ALA A 119 0.88 -14.26 5.00
C ALA A 119 2.11 -14.63 4.17
N ASP A 120 2.09 -14.39 2.86
CA ASP A 120 3.23 -14.61 1.97
C ASP A 120 4.43 -13.74 2.39
N VAL A 121 4.19 -12.45 2.71
CA VAL A 121 5.26 -11.57 3.22
C VAL A 121 5.90 -12.07 4.51
N MET A 122 5.11 -12.68 5.39
CA MET A 122 5.60 -13.20 6.67
C MET A 122 6.29 -14.55 6.54
N ALA A 123 5.82 -15.42 5.64
CA ALA A 123 6.36 -16.76 5.43
C ALA A 123 7.63 -16.75 4.56
N ASN A 124 7.65 -15.94 3.50
CA ASN A 124 8.67 -15.98 2.47
C ASN A 124 9.57 -14.73 2.50
N ARG A 125 10.88 -14.95 2.70
CA ARG A 125 11.90 -13.88 2.72
C ARG A 125 12.78 -13.82 1.46
N SER A 126 12.41 -14.48 0.36
CA SER A 126 13.17 -14.51 -0.91
C SER A 126 12.43 -13.87 -2.10
N GLU A 127 13.13 -13.71 -3.24
CA GLU A 127 12.68 -13.12 -4.51
C GLU A 127 11.38 -13.80 -5.01
N ARG A 128 10.36 -13.02 -5.41
CA ARG A 128 8.97 -13.50 -5.60
C ARG A 128 8.44 -13.29 -7.02
N ASP A 129 7.65 -14.26 -7.47
CA ASP A 129 6.77 -14.13 -8.65
C ASP A 129 5.34 -13.79 -8.19
N TRP A 130 4.97 -12.51 -8.34
CA TRP A 130 3.70 -11.95 -7.87
C TRP A 130 2.46 -12.50 -8.55
N GLN A 131 2.60 -13.07 -9.76
CA GLN A 131 1.48 -13.70 -10.47
C GLN A 131 0.96 -14.93 -9.71
N THR A 132 1.85 -15.63 -9.01
CA THR A 132 1.51 -16.84 -8.25
C THR A 132 0.80 -16.51 -6.92
N ILE A 133 1.15 -15.39 -6.27
CA ILE A 133 0.63 -15.01 -4.93
C ILE A 133 -0.75 -14.38 -5.00
N ALA A 134 -0.99 -13.51 -5.99
CA ALA A 134 -2.30 -12.87 -6.15
C ALA A 134 -3.34 -13.80 -6.77
N GLY A 135 -2.93 -15.00 -7.18
CA GLY A 135 -3.71 -15.84 -8.06
C GLY A 135 -4.11 -15.03 -9.28
N ILE A 136 -3.17 -14.40 -9.98
CA ILE A 136 -3.47 -13.65 -11.20
C ILE A 136 -2.83 -14.42 -12.34
N ASP A 137 -3.65 -14.93 -13.25
CA ASP A 137 -3.14 -15.67 -14.40
C ASP A 137 -2.34 -14.74 -15.35
N ARG A 138 -1.69 -15.33 -16.36
CA ARG A 138 -0.91 -14.55 -17.35
C ARG A 138 -1.73 -13.52 -18.14
N ALA A 139 -3.06 -13.57 -18.06
CA ALA A 139 -3.98 -12.63 -18.70
C ALA A 139 -4.42 -11.49 -17.76
N GLY A 140 -4.06 -11.54 -16.48
CA GLY A 140 -4.45 -10.52 -15.50
C GLY A 140 -5.77 -10.82 -14.79
N GLU A 141 -6.32 -12.03 -14.90
CA GLU A 141 -7.55 -12.42 -14.21
C GLU A 141 -7.28 -13.12 -12.88
N PHE A 142 -8.13 -12.85 -11.89
CA PHE A 142 -8.11 -13.50 -10.59
C PHE A 142 -8.50 -14.99 -10.71
N VAL A 143 -7.53 -15.88 -10.59
CA VAL A 143 -7.68 -17.27 -10.17
C VAL A 143 -7.65 -17.35 -8.64
N ALA A 144 -8.59 -18.08 -8.05
CA ALA A 144 -8.67 -18.24 -6.61
C ALA A 144 -7.32 -18.70 -6.02
N PHE A 145 -6.87 -18.02 -4.95
CA PHE A 145 -5.67 -18.39 -4.19
C PHE A 145 -5.82 -19.84 -3.69
N ASP A 146 -5.00 -20.75 -4.22
CA ASP A 146 -4.90 -22.14 -3.74
C ASP A 146 -3.63 -22.30 -2.87
N PRO A 147 -3.77 -22.20 -1.53
CA PRO A 147 -2.63 -22.35 -0.63
C PRO A 147 -1.99 -23.73 -0.69
N GLU A 148 -2.67 -24.77 -1.20
CA GLU A 148 -2.06 -26.10 -1.34
C GLU A 148 -1.12 -26.24 -2.53
N ALA A 149 -1.24 -25.37 -3.55
CA ALA A 149 -0.37 -25.41 -4.74
C ALA A 149 1.06 -24.98 -4.41
N ILE A 150 1.24 -24.09 -3.43
CA ILE A 150 2.54 -23.58 -2.98
C ILE A 150 3.31 -24.62 -2.15
N ILE A 151 2.59 -25.53 -1.48
CA ILE A 151 3.18 -26.52 -0.56
C ILE A 151 3.66 -27.78 -1.31
N LYS A 152 3.33 -27.93 -2.61
CA LYS A 152 3.58 -29.18 -3.37
C LYS A 152 4.89 -29.23 -4.17
N ASP A 153 5.72 -28.19 -4.12
CA ASP A 153 7.08 -28.23 -4.69
C ASP A 153 8.14 -28.45 -3.59
N GLU A 154 8.20 -29.69 -3.07
CA GLU A 154 9.39 -30.28 -2.42
C GLU A 154 9.63 -31.72 -2.94
#